data_AF-A0A923NCR9-F1
#
_entry.id   AF-A0A923NCR9-F1
#
_cell.length_a   1.000
_cell.length_b   1.000
_cell.length_c   1.000
_cell.angle_alpha   90.00
_cell.angle_beta   90.00
_cell.angle_gamma   90.00
#
_symmetry.space_group_name_H-M   'P 1'
#
loop_
_entity.id
_entity.type
_entity.pdbx_description
1 polymer ?
#
loop_
_entity_poly.entity_id
_entity_poly.type
_entity_poly.pdbx_seq_one_letter_code
_entity_poly.pdbx_strand_id
1 'polypeptide(L)' 'MCMYCKNDTLVESTTTHVVNYKNCTIIIKNVPCRECSQCGEKYYTDEVSERLEQLVAAAKKLMQEVAVIDYGQAA' A
#
# COMPACT_ATOMS: atom_id res chain seq x y z
N MET A 1 13.34 15.86 -7.92
CA MET A 1 12.68 16.76 -6.94
C MET A 1 11.50 16.10 -6.23
N CYS A 2 11.54 16.07 -4.90
CA CYS A 2 10.44 15.75 -4.00
C CYS A 2 9.42 16.91 -3.99
N MET A 3 8.14 16.60 -4.17
CA MET A 3 7.07 17.61 -4.21
C MET A 3 6.74 18.22 -2.85
N TYR A 4 7.13 17.57 -1.76
CA TYR A 4 6.84 18.02 -0.40
C TYR A 4 7.93 18.96 0.15
N CYS A 5 9.17 18.48 0.25
CA CYS A 5 10.29 19.23 0.82
C CYS A 5 11.19 19.92 -0.21
N LYS A 6 10.90 19.77 -1.52
CA LYS A 6 11.67 20.31 -2.65
C LYS A 6 13.12 19.80 -2.76
N ASN A 7 13.52 18.82 -1.95
CA ASN A 7 14.83 18.19 -2.08
C ASN A 7 14.92 17.36 -3.36
N ASP A 8 16.09 17.31 -4.01
CA ASP A 8 16.26 16.59 -5.27
C ASP A 8 16.63 15.12 -5.13
N THR A 9 16.99 14.69 -3.92
CA THR A 9 17.45 13.33 -3.65
C THR A 9 16.28 12.39 -3.37
N LEU A 10 15.74 11.81 -4.45
CA LEU A 10 14.86 10.65 -4.41
C LEU A 10 15.70 9.38 -4.65
N VAL A 11 15.59 8.39 -3.78
CA VAL A 11 16.30 7.11 -3.86
C VAL A 11 15.32 5.98 -4.10
N GLU A 12 15.74 4.94 -4.82
CA GLU A 12 14.93 3.72 -4.96
C GLU A 12 14.92 2.97 -3.61
N SER A 13 13.73 2.58 -3.18
CA SER A 13 13.46 1.93 -1.90
C SER A 13 12.29 0.97 -2.06
N THR A 14 11.97 0.25 -0.99
CA THR A 14 10.73 -0.54 -0.91
C THR A 14 9.95 -0.17 0.33
N THR A 15 8.63 -0.24 0.24
CA THR A 15 7.73 0.10 1.34
C THR A 15 6.65 -0.95 1.53
N THR A 16 5.97 -0.87 2.68
CA THR A 16 4.76 -1.63 2.93
C THR A 16 3.56 -0.73 2.64
N HIS A 17 2.69 -1.17 1.74
CA HIS A 17 1.43 -0.50 1.42
C HIS A 17 0.29 -1.19 2.17
N VAL A 18 -0.41 -0.42 3.02
CA VAL A 18 -1.49 -0.93 3.85
C VAL A 18 -2.80 -0.32 3.38
N VAL A 19 -3.77 -1.17 3.06
CA VAL A 19 -5.12 -0.75 2.62
C VAL A 19 -6.13 -1.26 3.62
N ASN A 20 -6.85 -0.34 4.26
CA ASN A 20 -8.00 -0.68 5.07
C ASN A 20 -9.26 -0.63 4.20
N TYR A 21 -9.95 -1.76 4.09
CA TYR A 21 -11.19 -1.88 3.32
C TYR A 21 -12.25 -2.60 4.14
N LYS A 22 -13.30 -1.86 4.55
CA LYS A 22 -14.33 -2.33 5.48
C LYS A 22 -13.68 -2.86 6.78
N ASN A 23 -13.92 -4.12 7.14
CA ASN A 23 -13.36 -4.77 8.33
C ASN A 23 -12.07 -5.53 8.04
N CYS A 24 -11.45 -5.33 6.87
CA CYS A 24 -10.25 -6.05 6.47
C CYS A 24 -9.08 -5.11 6.19
N THR A 25 -7.89 -5.51 6.62
CA THR A 25 -6.63 -4.83 6.34
C THR A 25 -5.79 -5.67 5.38
N ILE A 26 -5.49 -5.12 4.21
CA ILE A 26 -4.60 -5.73 3.21
C ILE A 26 -3.22 -5.13 3.41
N ILE A 27 -2.21 -5.97 3.60
CA ILE A 27 -0.81 -5.55 3.79
C ILE A 27 0.02 -6.08 2.62
N ILE A 28 0.53 -5.19 1.78
CA ILE A 28 1.39 -5.51 0.64
C ILE A 28 2.81 -5.06 0.99
N LYS A 29 3.73 -6.01 1.17
CA LYS A 29 5.13 -5.74 1.53
C LYS A 29 6.02 -5.63 0.29
N ASN A 30 7.19 -5.01 0.46
CA ASN A 30 8.23 -4.89 -0.55
C ASN A 30 7.76 -4.22 -1.86
N VAL A 31 6.88 -3.23 -1.74
CA VAL A 31 6.38 -2.45 -2.87
C VAL A 31 7.49 -1.49 -3.33
N PRO A 32 7.97 -1.57 -4.58
CA PRO A 32 8.98 -0.65 -5.08
C PRO A 32 8.49 0.80 -5.04
N CYS A 33 9.30 1.72 -4.52
CA CYS A 33 8.97 3.14 -4.50
C CYS A 33 10.23 4.00 -4.60
N ARG A 34 10.04 5.27 -4.90
CA ARG A 34 11.08 6.30 -4.73
C ARG A 34 10.83 7.02 -3.42
N GLU A 35 11.80 6.98 -2.53
CA GLU A 35 11.72 7.61 -1.22
C GLU A 35 12.59 8.87 -1.18
N CYS A 36 12.07 9.96 -0.63
CA CYS A 36 12.89 11.13 -0.38
C CYS A 36 13.79 10.90 0.84
N SER A 37 15.10 10.97 0.63
CA SER A 37 16.09 10.77 1.70
C SER A 37 16.03 11.78 2.86
N GLN A 38 15.34 12.91 2.69
CA GLN A 38 15.24 13.96 3.70
C GLN A 38 13.95 13.88 4.53
N CYS A 39 12.79 13.70 3.87
CA CYS A 39 11.49 13.72 4.55
C CYS A 39 10.78 12.36 4.57
N GLY A 40 11.32 11.32 3.91
CA GLY A 40 10.72 9.98 3.85
C GLY A 40 9.48 9.86 2.98
N GLU A 41 9.17 10.90 2.19
CA GLU A 41 8.02 10.91 1.28
C GLU A 41 8.19 9.85 0.19
N LYS A 42 7.12 9.11 -0.10
CA LYS A 42 7.16 7.95 -0.99
C LYS A 42 6.37 8.21 -2.26
N TYR A 43 7.01 7.97 -3.38
CA TYR A 43 6.44 8.13 -4.70
C TYR A 43 6.43 6.79 -5.41
N TYR A 44 5.29 6.45 -6.00
CA TYR A 44 5.15 5.27 -6.85
C TYR A 44 5.19 5.68 -8.32
N THR A 45 5.68 4.80 -9.17
CA THR A 45 5.50 4.96 -10.61
C THR A 45 4.07 4.58 -11.01
N ASP A 46 3.65 4.98 -12.20
CA ASP A 46 2.33 4.61 -12.73
C ASP A 46 2.18 3.08 -12.80
N GLU A 47 3.23 2.38 -13.27
CA GLU A 47 3.27 0.92 -13.33
C GLU A 47 3.08 0.25 -11.95
N VAL A 48 3.79 0.74 -10.92
CA VAL A 48 3.64 0.21 -9.56
C VAL A 48 2.24 0.49 -9.01
N SER A 49 1.68 1.68 -9.30
CA SER A 49 0.35 2.08 -8.86
C SER A 49 -0.73 1.19 -9.50
N GLU A 50 -0.65 0.96 -10.80
CA GLU A 50 -1.55 0.05 -11.52
C GLU A 50 -1.46 -1.37 -10.96
N ARG A 51 -0.23 -1.84 -10.67
CA ARG A 51 -0.03 -3.16 -10.08
C ARG A 51 -0.61 -3.27 -8.67
N LEU A 52 -0.49 -2.22 -7.85
CA LEU A 52 -1.10 -2.16 -6.52
C LEU A 52 -2.62 -2.23 -6.61
N GLU A 53 -3.24 -1.50 -7.54
CA GLU A 53 -4.69 -1.54 -7.77
C GLU A 53 -5.16 -2.95 -8.14
N GLN A 54 -4.45 -3.64 -9.04
CA GLN A 54 -4.73 -5.03 -9.41
C GLN A 54 -4.64 -5.98 -8.20
N LEU A 55 -3.59 -5.84 -7.37
CA LEU A 55 -3.40 -6.67 -6.18
C LEU A 55 -4.51 -6.44 -5.14
N VAL A 56 -4.87 -5.18 -4.91
CA VAL A 56 -5.96 -4.81 -3.99
C VAL A 56 -7.30 -5.32 -4.50
N ALA A 57 -7.57 -5.23 -5.81
CA ALA A 57 -8.79 -5.77 -6.41
C ALA A 57 -8.88 -7.29 -6.28
N ALA A 58 -7.77 -8.00 -6.53
CA ALA A 58 -7.70 -9.45 -6.35
C ALA A 58 -7.91 -9.85 -4.89
N ALA A 59 -7.27 -9.16 -3.93
CA ALA A 59 -7.46 -9.40 -2.51
C ALA A 59 -8.92 -9.14 -2.07
N LYS A 60 -9.57 -8.10 -2.59
CA LYS A 60 -11.00 -7.84 -2.34
C LYS A 60 -11.90 -8.97 -2.80
N LYS A 61 -11.61 -9.58 -3.97
CA LYS A 61 -12.37 -10.72 -4.49
C LYS A 61 -12.21 -11.95 -3.58
N LEU A 62 -10.97 -12.28 -3.19
CA LEU A 62 -10.69 -13.38 -2.26
C LEU A 62 -11.34 -13.19 -0.88
N MET A 63 -11.44 -11.95 -0.38
CA MET A 63 -12.10 -11.68 0.90
C MET A 63 -13.62 -11.90 0.85
N GLN A 64 -14.26 -11.85 -0.31
CA GLN A 64 -15.66 -12.30 -0.42
C GLN A 64 -15.78 -13.83 -0.25
N GLU A 65 -14.69 -14.56 -0.49
CA GLU A 65 -14.61 -16.02 -0.36
C GLU A 65 -14.08 -16.45 1.02
N VAL A 66 -13.51 -15.54 1.80
CA VAL A 66 -12.94 -15.80 3.15
C VAL A 66 -13.69 -15.00 4.21
N ALA A 67 -14.46 -15.69 5.07
CA ALA A 67 -15.13 -15.06 6.21
C ALA A 67 -14.17 -14.87 7.39
N VAL A 68 -13.94 -13.62 7.78
CA VAL A 68 -13.26 -13.28 9.05
C VAL A 68 -14.33 -12.96 10.07
N ILE A 69 -14.52 -13.84 11.06
CA ILE A 69 -15.51 -13.67 12.13
C ILE A 69 -14.77 -13.21 13.38
N ASP A 70 -15.07 -12.00 13.82
CA ASP A 70 -14.61 -11.48 15.11
C ASP A 70 -15.48 -12.08 16.23
N TYR A 71 -14.86 -12.83 17.15
CA TYR A 71 -15.57 -13.48 18.25
C TYR A 71 -16.23 -12.49 19.21
N GLY A 72 -15.69 -11.28 19.37
CA GLY A 72 -16.21 -10.25 20.27
C GLY A 72 -17.35 -9.41 19.68
N GLN A 73 -17.48 -9.32 18.35
CA GLN A 73 -18.64 -8.69 17.69
C GLN A 73 -19.74 -9.67 17.32
N ALA A 74 -19.47 -10.97 17.42
CA ALA A 74 -20.44 -12.04 17.13
C ALA A 74 -21.37 -12.38 18.32
N ALA A 75 -21.20 -11.72 19.47
CA ALA A 75 -21.98 -11.93 20.70
C ALA A 75 -22.82 -10.71 21.08
#